data_AF-A0A6N6QE72-F1
#
_entry.id   AF-A0A6N6QE72-F1
#
_cell.length_a   1.000
_cell.length_b   1.000
_cell.length_c   1.000
_cell.angle_alpha   90.00
_cell.angle_beta   90.00
_cell.angle_gamma   90.00
#
_symmetry.space_group_name_H-M   'P 1'
#
loop_
_entity.id
_entity.type
_entity.pdbx_description
1 polymer ?
#
loop_
_entity_poly.entity_id
_entity_poly.type
_entity_poly.pdbx_seq_one_letter_code
_entity_poly.pdbx_strand_id
1 'polypeptide(L)'
;MPRLPADLYRRWLGAAFPPPALHEGFVPPERWLQQIWRHQRLRRDALRTLDGEALTVLHPGFWNRAAGPDFRGAILRFGGAAAVRGDVEIDLVPSGWRGHRHAGNPAYHGVVLHVVWDARQDGAGRPAMALREHLDAPLAELAPWLCSDAPRLLPDNVRGQCVAPLQGLSPETLGELVRQAALARLARKSGAFAARARHAGWHRALWEGLLGGLGFRHNVWPMRRVAELLGPDDNPSPGDVVAAQACLLGVAGLLPPDSAARHPTQFRALWDRWWHERDRFHGLILPADAWRLGGVRPANHPQRRLALAAHWMSAGPPFGALDGWMADAGDARETAESLRCILGAGPDDFWERHWTLESPALAAGQPLLGHSRATDLAVSVVLPWLLARAAAGSDPAMRQRVEERYLGWPAGEDNAVLRLARQRLLGGARRVLPGTAATQQGLIGLAQDFCAHADALCTGCRLPDLVRGLAPVGVPG
;
A
#
# COMPACT_ATOMS: atom_id res chain seq x y z
N MET A 1 -12.97 -8.05 -36.83
CA MET A 1 -12.57 -6.82 -36.11
C MET A 1 -11.17 -7.03 -35.56
N PRO A 2 -10.23 -6.08 -35.74
CA PRO A 2 -8.88 -6.26 -35.22
C PRO A 2 -8.94 -6.28 -33.68
N ARG A 3 -8.57 -7.43 -33.09
CA ARG A 3 -8.33 -7.52 -31.64
C ARG A 3 -7.21 -6.55 -31.29
N LEU A 4 -7.38 -5.76 -30.23
CA LEU A 4 -6.26 -4.98 -29.69
C LEU A 4 -5.11 -5.95 -29.36
N PRO A 5 -3.85 -5.62 -29.70
CA PRO A 5 -2.72 -6.45 -29.31
C PRO A 5 -2.69 -6.65 -27.78
N ALA A 6 -2.41 -7.86 -27.33
CA ALA A 6 -2.49 -8.23 -25.91
C ALA A 6 -1.56 -7.43 -24.98
N ASP A 7 -0.53 -6.81 -25.54
CA ASP A 7 0.49 -6.02 -24.84
C ASP A 7 0.35 -4.50 -25.07
N LEU A 8 -0.71 -4.05 -25.75
CA LEU A 8 -0.90 -2.65 -26.15
C LEU A 8 -0.73 -1.69 -24.98
N TYR A 9 -1.41 -1.94 -23.86
CA TYR A 9 -1.32 -1.06 -22.69
C TYR A 9 0.09 -1.01 -22.11
N ARG A 10 0.80 -2.14 -22.09
CA ARG A 10 2.20 -2.19 -21.64
C ARG A 10 3.10 -1.38 -22.57
N ARG A 11 2.88 -1.45 -23.88
CA ARG A 11 3.58 -0.62 -24.87
C ARG A 11 3.26 0.86 -24.69
N TRP A 12 2.03 1.22 -24.35
CA TRP A 12 1.66 2.60 -24.01
C TRP A 12 2.41 3.11 -22.79
N LEU A 13 2.50 2.31 -21.72
CA LEU A 13 3.28 2.68 -20.54
C LEU A 13 4.76 2.86 -20.89
N GLY A 14 5.35 1.92 -21.65
CA GLY A 14 6.74 2.03 -22.08
C GLY A 14 7.01 3.21 -23.01
N ALA A 15 6.06 3.56 -23.88
CA ALA A 15 6.17 4.74 -24.73
C ALA A 15 6.01 6.03 -23.92
N ALA A 16 4.99 6.11 -23.05
CA ALA A 16 4.66 7.30 -22.27
C ALA A 16 5.67 7.59 -21.16
N PHE A 17 6.23 6.54 -20.57
CA PHE A 17 7.18 6.58 -19.49
C PHE A 17 8.31 5.60 -19.80
N PRO A 18 9.15 5.92 -20.80
CA PRO A 18 10.29 5.06 -21.11
C PRO A 18 11.08 4.85 -19.83
N PRO A 19 11.39 3.60 -19.46
CA PRO A 19 12.32 3.37 -18.37
C PRO A 19 13.57 4.17 -18.73
N PRO A 20 14.10 5.00 -17.81
CA PRO A 20 15.31 5.72 -18.09
C PRO A 20 16.36 4.73 -18.57
N ALA A 21 17.20 5.13 -19.53
CA ALA A 21 18.39 4.36 -19.83
C ALA A 21 19.23 4.37 -18.54
N LEU A 22 19.07 3.33 -17.72
CA LEU A 22 19.75 3.17 -16.45
C LEU A 22 21.18 2.72 -16.75
N HIS A 23 21.94 3.60 -17.37
CA HIS A 23 23.39 3.48 -17.52
C HIS A 23 24.06 3.83 -16.18
N GLU A 24 25.31 3.38 -16.01
CA GLU A 24 26.15 3.82 -14.90
C GLU A 24 26.15 5.35 -14.83
N GLY A 25 25.76 5.90 -13.68
CA GLY A 25 25.65 7.36 -13.47
C GLY A 25 24.25 7.97 -13.67
N PHE A 26 23.20 7.19 -13.99
CA PHE A 26 21.83 7.73 -13.98
C PHE A 26 21.44 8.23 -12.59
N VAL A 27 21.02 9.49 -12.51
CA VAL A 27 20.46 10.11 -11.30
C VAL A 27 18.94 10.21 -11.47
N PRO A 28 18.15 9.49 -10.67
CA PRO A 28 16.70 9.61 -10.73
C PRO A 28 16.24 11.00 -10.28
N PRO A 29 15.09 11.49 -10.78
CA PRO A 29 14.52 12.75 -10.31
C PRO A 29 14.11 12.62 -8.84
N GLU A 30 14.26 13.69 -8.06
CA GLU A 30 14.00 13.74 -6.61
C GLU A 30 12.62 13.19 -6.21
N ARG A 31 11.58 13.47 -7.01
CA ARG A 31 10.23 12.90 -6.85
C ARG A 31 10.21 11.37 -6.72
N TRP A 32 11.14 10.67 -7.38
CA TRP A 32 11.26 9.21 -7.28
C TRP A 32 11.85 8.80 -5.94
N LEU A 33 12.85 9.53 -5.42
CA LEU A 33 13.38 9.30 -4.08
C LEU A 33 12.27 9.50 -3.03
N GLN A 34 11.47 10.55 -3.17
CA GLN A 34 10.31 10.81 -2.31
C GLN A 34 9.28 9.67 -2.38
N GLN A 35 9.00 9.12 -3.56
CA GLN A 35 8.13 7.93 -3.69
C GLN A 35 8.76 6.69 -3.04
N ILE A 36 10.05 6.42 -3.28
CA ILE A 36 10.77 5.30 -2.67
C ILE A 36 10.71 5.40 -1.15
N TRP A 37 10.97 6.59 -0.59
CA TRP A 37 10.87 6.85 0.83
C TRP A 37 9.43 6.71 1.33
N ARG A 38 8.45 7.35 0.70
CA ARG A 38 7.04 7.26 1.13
C ARG A 38 6.52 5.83 1.23
N HIS A 39 6.85 5.01 0.23
CA HIS A 39 6.40 3.62 0.17
C HIS A 39 7.39 2.65 0.81
N GLN A 40 8.51 3.19 1.31
CA GLN A 40 9.61 2.48 1.95
C GLN A 40 10.02 1.24 1.13
N ARG A 41 10.28 1.46 -0.18
CA ARG A 41 10.81 0.46 -1.12
C ARG A 41 12.29 0.19 -0.87
N LEU A 42 12.58 -0.21 0.36
CA LEU A 42 13.90 -0.29 0.96
C LEU A 42 14.11 -1.63 1.67
N ARG A 43 15.37 -2.03 1.83
CA ARG A 43 15.83 -3.09 2.74
C ARG A 43 15.77 -2.57 4.17
N ARG A 44 14.54 -2.39 4.66
CA ARG A 44 14.21 -1.69 5.92
C ARG A 44 14.91 -2.26 7.15
N ASP A 45 15.21 -3.55 7.13
CA ASP A 45 15.86 -4.28 8.23
C ASP A 45 17.39 -4.03 8.29
N ALA A 46 17.94 -3.32 7.30
CA ALA A 46 19.38 -3.07 7.13
C ALA A 46 19.71 -1.60 6.82
N LEU A 47 18.83 -0.66 7.21
CA LEU A 47 19.09 0.77 7.01
C LEU A 47 20.19 1.25 7.96
N ARG A 48 21.10 2.08 7.44
CA ARG A 48 22.17 2.70 8.20
C ARG A 48 22.34 4.15 7.81
N THR A 49 22.80 4.98 8.73
CA THR A 49 23.28 6.32 8.41
C THR A 49 24.64 6.25 7.71
N LEU A 50 25.08 7.35 7.09
CA LEU A 50 26.41 7.47 6.49
C LEU A 50 27.53 7.21 7.49
N ASP A 51 27.30 7.52 8.76
CA ASP A 51 28.25 7.27 9.86
C ASP A 51 28.18 5.82 10.40
N GLY A 52 27.41 4.95 9.74
CA GLY A 52 27.30 3.52 10.04
C GLY A 52 26.30 3.15 11.14
N GLU A 53 25.67 4.14 11.78
CA GLU A 53 24.67 3.93 12.83
C GLU A 53 23.41 3.24 12.27
N ALA A 54 22.86 2.28 13.01
CA ALA A 54 21.64 1.60 12.58
C ALA A 54 20.45 2.58 12.58
N LEU A 55 19.68 2.60 11.49
CA LEU A 55 18.48 3.44 11.36
C LEU A 55 17.23 2.55 11.36
N THR A 56 16.26 2.84 12.21
CA THR A 56 14.92 2.22 12.17
C THR A 56 13.87 3.28 11.85
N VAL A 57 13.13 3.08 10.76
CA VAL A 57 11.98 3.93 10.41
C VAL A 57 10.71 3.35 11.04
N LEU A 58 10.23 3.96 12.12
CA LEU A 58 8.94 3.59 12.73
C LEU A 58 7.78 4.22 11.98
N HIS A 59 7.94 5.46 11.50
CA HIS A 59 7.02 6.15 10.59
C HIS A 59 7.80 7.03 9.59
N PRO A 60 7.59 6.93 8.26
CA PRO A 60 8.36 7.70 7.27
C PRO A 60 8.01 9.19 7.24
N GLY A 61 6.95 9.57 7.97
CA GLY A 61 6.38 10.91 7.96
C GLY A 61 5.27 11.06 6.94
N PHE A 62 4.61 12.21 6.98
CA PHE A 62 3.57 12.58 6.02
C PHE A 62 4.21 13.40 4.90
N TRP A 63 4.03 12.96 3.65
CA TRP A 63 4.53 13.69 2.48
C TRP A 63 3.93 15.10 2.44
N ASN A 64 4.79 16.10 2.59
CA ASN A 64 4.50 17.51 2.48
C ASN A 64 4.64 17.93 1.02
N ARG A 65 3.67 18.70 0.51
CA ARG A 65 3.72 19.29 -0.84
C ARG A 65 3.71 20.82 -0.82
N ALA A 66 3.68 21.39 0.37
CA ALA A 66 3.86 22.81 0.58
C ALA A 66 5.33 23.09 0.90
N ALA A 67 5.67 24.37 1.09
CA ALA A 67 7.01 24.76 1.52
C ALA A 67 7.45 24.05 2.82
N GLY A 68 8.77 23.92 3.00
CA GLY A 68 9.38 23.19 4.12
C GLY A 68 9.78 21.77 3.72
N PRO A 69 10.09 20.91 4.70
CA PRO A 69 10.72 19.63 4.41
C PRO A 69 9.79 18.64 3.72
N ASP A 70 10.35 17.70 2.98
CA ASP A 70 9.61 16.74 2.15
C ASP A 70 8.64 15.86 2.94
N PHE A 71 9.04 15.40 4.13
CA PHE A 71 8.18 14.60 5.01
C PHE A 71 8.15 15.20 6.40
N ARG A 72 6.94 15.37 6.92
CA ARG A 72 6.75 15.93 8.26
C ARG A 72 6.35 14.87 9.28
N GLY A 73 6.88 14.99 10.50
CA GLY A 73 6.53 14.08 11.60
C GLY A 73 6.85 12.61 11.32
N ALA A 74 8.02 12.36 10.72
CA ALA A 74 8.64 11.06 10.74
C ALA A 74 9.01 10.67 12.19
N ILE A 75 9.05 9.37 12.42
CA ILE A 75 9.37 8.78 13.72
C ILE A 75 10.49 7.78 13.47
N LEU A 76 11.67 8.12 13.94
CA LEU A 76 12.91 7.43 13.60
C LEU A 76 13.63 7.01 14.87
N ARG A 77 14.43 5.96 14.79
CA ARG A 77 15.32 5.54 15.87
C ARG A 77 16.71 5.31 15.31
N PHE A 78 17.69 5.89 15.97
CA PHE A 78 19.10 5.79 15.64
C PHE A 78 19.80 4.92 16.70
N GLY A 79 20.48 3.87 16.25
CA GLY A 79 21.11 2.88 17.13
C GLY A 79 20.13 2.26 18.12
N GLY A 80 20.54 2.23 19.40
CA GLY A 80 19.71 1.78 20.53
C GLY A 80 18.99 2.91 21.28
N ALA A 81 19.00 4.14 20.76
CA ALA A 81 18.41 5.29 21.43
C ALA A 81 16.86 5.24 21.44
N ALA A 82 16.25 6.15 22.19
CA ALA A 82 14.81 6.37 22.12
C ALA A 82 14.39 6.85 20.72
N ALA A 83 13.15 6.55 20.32
CA ALA A 83 12.60 7.05 19.08
C ALA A 83 12.48 8.59 19.14
N VAL A 84 12.90 9.26 18.07
CA VAL A 84 12.80 10.71 17.90
C VAL A 84 11.76 11.03 16.83
N ARG A 85 11.03 12.12 17.06
CA ARG A 85 10.10 12.69 16.08
C ARG A 85 10.73 13.89 15.41
N GLY A 86 10.62 13.96 14.10
CA GLY A 86 11.06 15.12 13.32
C GLY A 86 10.75 14.97 11.85
N ASP A 87 11.32 15.83 11.04
CA ASP A 87 11.08 15.89 9.60
C ASP A 87 12.20 15.18 8.83
N VAL A 88 11.91 14.79 7.59
CA VAL A 88 12.88 14.17 6.67
C VAL A 88 12.95 15.02 5.42
N GLU A 89 14.17 15.35 5.03
CA GLU A 89 14.46 16.05 3.77
C GLU A 89 15.12 15.10 2.79
N ILE A 90 14.75 15.19 1.50
CA ILE A 90 15.27 14.32 0.45
C ILE A 90 15.93 15.14 -0.65
N ASP A 91 17.24 14.93 -0.83
CA ASP A 91 18.01 15.57 -1.91
C ASP A 91 18.66 14.52 -2.82
N LEU A 92 19.16 14.95 -3.98
CA LEU A 92 19.99 14.08 -4.83
C LEU A 92 21.38 13.84 -4.22
N VAL A 93 21.96 14.87 -3.58
CA VAL A 93 23.32 14.86 -3.04
C VAL A 93 23.38 15.62 -1.70
N PRO A 94 24.33 15.31 -0.81
CA PRO A 94 24.48 15.98 0.49
C PRO A 94 24.61 17.50 0.41
N SER A 95 25.21 18.03 -0.66
CA SER A 95 25.36 19.48 -0.86
C SER A 95 24.03 20.22 -1.09
N GLY A 96 22.93 19.51 -1.41
CA GLY A 96 21.59 20.09 -1.58
C GLY A 96 21.15 20.90 -0.37
N TRP A 97 21.38 20.37 0.84
CA TRP A 97 21.08 21.04 2.10
C TRP A 97 21.67 22.45 2.22
N ARG A 98 22.94 22.61 1.84
CA ARG A 98 23.63 23.91 1.84
C ARG A 98 23.20 24.77 0.66
N GLY A 99 23.07 24.18 -0.54
CA GLY A 99 22.67 24.87 -1.76
C GLY A 99 21.30 25.55 -1.65
N HIS A 100 20.35 24.87 -1.01
CA HIS A 100 19.00 25.41 -0.75
C HIS A 100 18.92 26.29 0.50
N ARG A 101 20.05 26.53 1.19
CA ARG A 101 20.14 27.34 2.42
C ARG A 101 19.21 26.84 3.54
N HIS A 102 18.93 25.54 3.61
CA HIS A 102 18.06 24.95 4.63
C HIS A 102 18.59 25.16 6.04
N ALA A 103 19.92 25.19 6.21
CA ALA A 103 20.57 25.45 7.50
C ALA A 103 20.18 26.79 8.15
N GLY A 104 19.85 27.82 7.36
CA GLY A 104 19.42 29.13 7.87
C GLY A 104 17.91 29.34 7.84
N ASN A 105 17.13 28.35 7.41
CA ASN A 105 15.69 28.46 7.25
C ASN A 105 14.97 27.79 8.44
N PRO A 106 14.24 28.55 9.28
CA PRO A 106 13.53 28.00 10.44
C PRO A 106 12.55 26.87 10.10
N ALA A 107 12.01 26.84 8.88
CA ALA A 107 11.10 25.78 8.44
C ALA A 107 11.76 24.38 8.39
N TYR A 108 13.09 24.30 8.40
CA TYR A 108 13.87 23.06 8.30
C TYR A 108 14.57 22.67 9.61
N HIS A 109 14.40 23.45 10.69
CA HIS A 109 15.02 23.12 11.98
C HIS A 109 14.57 21.77 12.54
N GLY A 110 13.34 21.35 12.21
CA GLY A 110 12.76 20.07 12.61
C GLY A 110 13.32 18.85 11.86
N VAL A 111 14.18 19.01 10.85
CA VAL A 111 14.73 17.89 10.08
C VAL A 111 15.72 17.08 10.92
N VAL A 112 15.40 15.81 11.15
CA VAL A 112 16.19 14.87 11.95
C VAL A 112 16.93 13.84 11.09
N LEU A 113 16.57 13.70 9.81
CA LEU A 113 17.24 12.83 8.85
C LEU A 113 17.29 13.49 7.47
N HIS A 114 18.48 13.47 6.87
CA HIS A 114 18.69 13.87 5.48
C HIS A 114 18.89 12.63 4.60
N VAL A 115 17.97 12.38 3.68
CA VAL A 115 18.06 11.24 2.75
C VAL A 115 18.60 11.73 1.42
N VAL A 116 19.69 11.13 0.95
CA VAL A 116 20.32 11.51 -0.32
C VAL A 116 20.32 10.34 -1.30
N TRP A 117 20.31 10.58 -2.61
CA TRP A 117 20.44 9.48 -3.59
C TRP A 117 21.79 8.78 -3.47
N ASP A 118 22.88 9.56 -3.53
CA ASP A 118 24.25 9.06 -3.49
C ASP A 118 25.09 9.97 -2.57
N ALA A 119 25.90 9.35 -1.71
CA ALA A 119 26.61 10.01 -0.62
C ALA A 119 28.12 10.12 -0.85
N ARG A 120 28.55 10.33 -2.09
CA ARG A 120 29.98 10.48 -2.47
C ARG A 120 30.71 11.68 -1.83
N GLN A 121 30.07 12.42 -0.93
CA GLN A 121 30.64 13.57 -0.21
C GLN A 121 30.23 13.50 1.27
N ASP A 122 31.11 13.95 2.15
CA ASP A 122 30.90 13.91 3.61
C ASP A 122 29.59 14.62 4.01
N GLY A 123 28.81 13.92 4.85
CA GLY A 123 27.57 14.42 5.42
C GLY A 123 27.81 15.61 6.34
N ALA A 124 27.12 16.73 6.07
CA ALA A 124 27.25 17.92 6.87
C ALA A 124 26.44 17.80 8.18
N GLY A 125 27.10 17.40 9.28
CA GLY A 125 26.69 17.66 10.67
C GLY A 125 25.31 17.18 11.16
N ARG A 126 24.55 16.43 10.35
CA ARG A 126 23.25 15.84 10.67
C ARG A 126 23.20 14.39 10.20
N PRO A 127 22.42 13.52 10.87
CA PRO A 127 22.23 12.14 10.41
C PRO A 127 21.74 12.11 8.97
N ALA A 128 22.46 11.39 8.10
CA ALA A 128 22.13 11.25 6.69
C ALA A 128 22.14 9.78 6.25
N MET A 129 21.42 9.43 5.18
CA MET A 129 21.36 8.07 4.62
C MET A 129 21.40 8.10 3.08
N ALA A 130 22.18 7.19 2.47
CA ALA A 130 22.23 6.99 1.02
C ALA A 130 21.13 6.03 0.53
N LEU A 131 20.10 6.57 -0.12
CA LEU A 131 18.92 5.82 -0.56
C LEU A 131 19.26 4.71 -1.57
N ARG A 132 20.19 4.97 -2.50
CA ARG A 132 20.56 4.05 -3.57
C ARG A 132 21.04 2.69 -3.04
N GLU A 133 21.77 2.71 -1.94
CA GLU A 133 22.34 1.51 -1.34
C GLU A 133 21.28 0.67 -0.64
N HIS A 134 20.15 1.26 -0.27
CA HIS A 134 19.15 0.59 0.55
C HIS A 134 17.89 0.15 -0.22
N LEU A 135 17.85 0.22 -1.55
CA LEU A 135 16.68 -0.19 -2.33
C LEU A 135 16.33 -1.69 -2.18
N ASP A 136 15.04 -2.02 -2.15
CA ASP A 136 14.55 -3.42 -2.08
C ASP A 136 14.58 -4.17 -3.43
N ALA A 137 14.75 -3.42 -4.51
CA ALA A 137 14.85 -3.91 -5.87
C ALA A 137 15.74 -2.95 -6.68
N PRO A 138 16.38 -3.42 -7.77
CA PRO A 138 17.06 -2.54 -8.71
C PRO A 138 16.14 -1.41 -9.19
N LEU A 139 16.70 -0.21 -9.39
CA LEU A 139 15.94 0.94 -9.86
C LEU A 139 15.19 0.66 -11.18
N ALA A 140 15.72 -0.23 -12.01
CA ALA A 140 15.07 -0.70 -13.25
C ALA A 140 13.74 -1.41 -13.00
N GLU A 141 13.66 -2.22 -11.94
CA GLU A 141 12.43 -2.89 -11.52
C GLU A 141 11.44 -1.90 -10.88
N LEU A 142 11.95 -0.85 -10.22
CA LEU A 142 11.13 0.17 -9.56
C LEU A 142 10.57 1.21 -10.54
N ALA A 143 11.31 1.54 -11.60
CA ALA A 143 10.98 2.63 -12.52
C ALA A 143 9.54 2.57 -13.07
N PRO A 144 9.00 1.43 -13.55
CA PRO A 144 7.62 1.36 -14.03
C PRO A 144 6.58 1.73 -12.95
N TRP A 145 6.85 1.39 -11.69
CA TRP A 145 5.99 1.75 -10.56
C TRP A 145 6.13 3.23 -10.18
N LEU A 146 7.36 3.76 -10.14
CA LEU A 146 7.65 5.17 -9.87
C LEU A 146 7.01 6.11 -10.90
N CYS A 147 7.02 5.70 -12.16
CA CYS A 147 6.35 6.37 -13.27
C CYS A 147 4.82 6.29 -13.22
N SER A 148 4.22 5.58 -12.26
CA SER A 148 2.78 5.35 -12.21
C SER A 148 2.14 5.82 -10.89
N ASP A 149 2.92 5.88 -9.81
CA ASP A 149 2.45 6.23 -8.47
C ASP A 149 2.61 7.73 -8.18
N ALA A 150 2.12 8.57 -9.09
CA ALA A 150 2.06 10.01 -8.85
C ALA A 150 0.75 10.33 -8.08
N PRO A 151 0.82 11.00 -6.93
CA PRO A 151 -0.40 11.39 -6.23
C PRO A 151 -0.83 12.79 -6.69
N ARG A 152 -2.10 12.97 -7.06
CA ARG A 152 -2.66 14.31 -7.33
C ARG A 152 -3.97 14.59 -6.61
N LEU A 153 -4.08 15.86 -6.21
CA LEU A 153 -5.26 16.55 -5.70
C LEU A 153 -5.99 17.15 -6.91
N LEU A 154 -6.57 16.30 -7.76
CA LEU A 154 -7.50 16.79 -8.76
C LEU A 154 -8.85 17.03 -8.07
N PRO A 155 -9.55 18.14 -8.34
CA PRO A 155 -10.91 18.31 -7.86
C PRO A 155 -11.81 17.19 -8.39
N ASP A 156 -12.74 16.72 -7.56
CA ASP A 156 -13.60 15.56 -7.82
C ASP A 156 -14.47 15.70 -9.10
N ASN A 157 -14.62 16.91 -9.65
CA ASN A 157 -15.52 17.24 -10.76
C ASN A 157 -14.82 17.52 -12.11
N VAL A 158 -13.49 17.49 -12.19
CA VAL A 158 -12.77 17.82 -13.43
C VAL A 158 -12.83 16.65 -14.42
N ARG A 159 -13.33 16.89 -15.63
CA ARG A 159 -13.30 15.92 -16.74
C ARG A 159 -11.96 15.95 -17.47
N GLY A 160 -11.52 14.82 -18.01
CA GLY A 160 -10.30 14.73 -18.81
C GLY A 160 -10.55 14.93 -20.30
N GLN A 161 -9.52 15.39 -21.02
CA GLN A 161 -9.52 15.43 -22.50
C GLN A 161 -9.65 14.03 -23.13
N CYS A 162 -9.43 12.96 -22.38
CA CYS A 162 -9.62 11.58 -22.83
C CYS A 162 -11.09 11.16 -22.89
N VAL A 163 -12.03 11.96 -22.36
CA VAL A 163 -13.46 11.63 -22.39
C VAL A 163 -13.93 11.43 -23.84
N ALA A 164 -13.78 12.43 -24.72
CA ALA A 164 -14.26 12.31 -26.10
C ALA A 164 -13.58 11.16 -26.89
N PRO A 165 -12.24 10.99 -26.85
CA PRO A 165 -11.60 9.84 -27.47
C PRO A 165 -12.09 8.48 -26.95
N LEU A 166 -12.22 8.31 -25.63
CA LEU A 166 -12.70 7.06 -25.03
C LEU A 166 -14.18 6.82 -25.34
N GLN A 167 -14.96 7.89 -25.49
CA GLN A 167 -16.36 7.80 -25.88
C GLN A 167 -16.57 7.29 -27.31
N GLY A 168 -15.60 7.53 -28.21
CA GLY A 168 -15.61 7.06 -29.60
C GLY A 168 -15.17 5.60 -29.78
N LEU A 169 -14.65 4.94 -28.74
CA LEU A 169 -14.32 3.52 -28.80
C LEU A 169 -15.57 2.63 -28.71
N SER A 170 -15.54 1.47 -29.37
CA SER A 170 -16.55 0.44 -29.16
C SER A 170 -16.49 -0.08 -27.70
N PRO A 171 -17.62 -0.56 -27.14
CA PRO A 171 -17.63 -1.13 -25.79
C PRO A 171 -16.59 -2.25 -25.59
N GLU A 172 -16.36 -3.08 -26.61
CA GLU A 172 -15.40 -4.19 -26.60
C GLU A 172 -13.96 -3.67 -26.54
N THR A 173 -13.66 -2.64 -27.34
CA THR A 173 -12.33 -2.02 -27.40
C THR A 173 -11.99 -1.32 -26.09
N LEU A 174 -12.96 -0.58 -25.52
CA LEU A 174 -12.81 0.05 -24.20
C LEU A 174 -12.67 -1.00 -23.10
N GLY A 175 -13.48 -2.06 -23.15
CA GLY A 175 -13.42 -3.18 -22.20
C GLY A 175 -12.05 -3.86 -22.20
N GLU A 176 -11.49 -4.14 -23.38
CA GLU A 176 -10.17 -4.74 -23.53
C GLU A 176 -9.05 -3.79 -23.05
N LEU A 177 -9.14 -2.49 -23.36
CA LEU A 177 -8.18 -1.50 -22.84
C LEU A 177 -8.19 -1.46 -21.31
N VAL A 178 -9.37 -1.41 -20.69
CA VAL A 178 -9.51 -1.42 -19.23
C VAL A 178 -9.02 -2.74 -18.64
N ARG A 179 -9.28 -3.87 -19.31
CA ARG A 179 -8.78 -5.19 -18.91
C ARG A 179 -7.25 -5.24 -18.88
N GLN A 180 -6.58 -4.77 -19.94
CA GLN A 180 -5.12 -4.70 -19.98
C GLN A 180 -4.56 -3.75 -18.90
N ALA A 181 -5.22 -2.61 -18.65
CA ALA A 181 -4.84 -1.71 -17.56
C ALA A 181 -4.95 -2.36 -16.18
N ALA A 182 -6.00 -3.17 -15.96
CA ALA A 182 -6.19 -3.92 -14.71
C ALA A 182 -5.08 -4.96 -14.51
N LEU A 183 -4.73 -5.73 -15.55
CA LEU A 183 -3.64 -6.70 -15.49
C LEU A 183 -2.26 -6.04 -15.29
N ALA A 184 -1.99 -4.92 -15.95
CA ALA A 184 -0.76 -4.15 -15.71
C ALA A 184 -0.68 -3.67 -14.24
N ARG A 185 -1.80 -3.25 -13.68
CA ARG A 185 -1.88 -2.86 -12.27
C ARG A 185 -1.65 -4.04 -11.32
N LEU A 186 -2.24 -5.20 -11.60
CA LEU A 186 -2.01 -6.45 -10.86
C LEU A 186 -0.53 -6.84 -10.89
N ALA A 187 0.10 -6.83 -12.06
CA ALA A 187 1.51 -7.16 -12.24
C ALA A 187 2.44 -6.24 -11.44
N ARG A 188 2.16 -4.93 -11.38
CA ARG A 188 2.94 -3.98 -10.54
C ARG A 188 2.83 -4.30 -9.05
N LYS A 189 1.61 -4.58 -8.55
CA LYS A 189 1.42 -4.98 -7.14
C LYS A 189 2.15 -6.30 -6.84
N SER A 190 2.07 -7.24 -7.77
CA SER A 190 2.78 -8.52 -7.69
C SER A 190 4.30 -8.34 -7.60
N GLY A 191 4.88 -7.45 -8.40
CA GLY A 191 6.31 -7.11 -8.33
C GLY A 191 6.75 -6.58 -6.96
N ALA A 192 5.91 -5.80 -6.27
CA ALA A 192 6.21 -5.33 -4.91
C ALA A 192 6.24 -6.49 -3.88
N PHE A 193 5.33 -7.48 -4.00
CA PHE A 193 5.37 -8.68 -3.18
C PHE A 193 6.59 -9.54 -3.45
N ALA A 194 6.96 -9.72 -4.73
CA ALA A 194 8.18 -10.44 -5.10
C ALA A 194 9.42 -9.77 -4.51
N ALA A 195 9.53 -8.44 -4.60
CA ALA A 195 10.63 -7.68 -4.03
C ALA A 195 10.73 -7.86 -2.51
N ARG A 196 9.60 -7.76 -1.77
CA ARG A 196 9.61 -7.98 -0.32
C ARG A 196 9.94 -9.44 0.03
N ALA A 197 9.40 -10.41 -0.71
CA ALA A 197 9.62 -11.82 -0.46
C ALA A 197 11.10 -12.23 -0.64
N ARG A 198 11.84 -11.59 -1.55
CA ARG A 198 13.30 -11.82 -1.70
C ARG A 198 14.09 -11.57 -0.41
N HIS A 199 13.64 -10.63 0.43
CA HIS A 199 14.35 -10.24 1.65
C HIS A 199 13.73 -10.83 2.91
N ALA A 200 12.41 -11.03 2.94
CA ALA A 200 11.68 -11.43 4.15
C ALA A 200 10.98 -12.79 4.05
N GLY A 201 10.99 -13.43 2.89
CA GLY A 201 10.24 -14.65 2.62
C GLY A 201 8.77 -14.39 2.27
N TRP A 202 8.13 -15.39 1.64
CA TRP A 202 6.75 -15.29 1.15
C TRP A 202 5.71 -15.10 2.25
N HIS A 203 5.90 -15.79 3.38
CA HIS A 203 4.96 -15.74 4.50
C HIS A 203 4.90 -14.34 5.10
N ARG A 204 6.07 -13.77 5.41
CA ARG A 204 6.16 -12.41 5.96
C ARG A 204 5.69 -11.34 4.97
N ALA A 205 5.97 -11.51 3.68
CA ALA A 205 5.49 -10.58 2.65
C ALA A 205 3.94 -10.52 2.60
N LEU A 206 3.25 -11.66 2.69
CA LEU A 206 1.79 -11.67 2.75
C LEU A 206 1.28 -11.11 4.08
N TRP A 207 1.88 -11.47 5.21
CA TRP A 207 1.50 -10.96 6.53
C TRP A 207 1.55 -9.43 6.58
N GLU A 208 2.66 -8.83 6.15
CA GLU A 208 2.82 -7.38 6.02
C GLU A 208 1.82 -6.76 5.02
N GLY A 209 1.52 -7.47 3.93
CA GLY A 209 0.53 -7.08 2.95
C GLY A 209 -0.89 -7.05 3.51
N LEU A 210 -1.29 -8.08 4.26
CA LEU A 210 -2.61 -8.21 4.87
C LEU A 210 -2.84 -7.12 5.92
N LEU A 211 -1.92 -6.96 6.87
CA LEU A 211 -2.05 -5.92 7.90
C LEU A 211 -1.99 -4.52 7.27
N GLY A 212 -1.07 -4.27 6.34
CA GLY A 212 -1.05 -3.01 5.58
C GLY A 212 -2.37 -2.74 4.85
N GLY A 213 -2.98 -3.76 4.26
CA GLY A 213 -4.30 -3.67 3.62
C GLY A 213 -5.43 -3.31 4.58
N LEU A 214 -5.37 -3.80 5.83
CA LEU A 214 -6.30 -3.43 6.90
C LEU A 214 -6.13 -1.98 7.40
N GLY A 215 -5.04 -1.29 7.02
CA GLY A 215 -4.77 0.11 7.36
C GLY A 215 -5.42 1.16 6.45
N PHE A 216 -6.08 0.74 5.37
CA PHE A 216 -6.84 1.58 4.44
C PHE A 216 -6.05 2.72 3.77
N ARG A 217 -6.43 3.98 4.02
CA ARG A 217 -5.78 5.15 3.40
C ARG A 217 -4.71 5.73 4.30
N HIS A 218 -5.01 5.82 5.60
CA HIS A 218 -4.22 6.62 6.53
C HIS A 218 -3.34 5.78 7.45
N ASN A 219 -3.71 4.53 7.72
CA ASN A 219 -3.02 3.67 8.68
C ASN A 219 -2.33 2.47 8.01
N VAL A 220 -2.13 2.51 6.68
CA VAL A 220 -1.40 1.45 5.95
C VAL A 220 -0.02 1.23 6.53
N TRP A 221 0.69 2.35 6.77
CA TRP A 221 2.04 2.30 7.29
C TRP A 221 2.11 1.75 8.72
N PRO A 222 1.43 2.34 9.73
CA PRO A 222 1.52 1.82 11.10
C PRO A 222 1.06 0.37 11.21
N MET A 223 0.01 -0.05 10.48
CA MET A 223 -0.40 -1.46 10.46
C MET A 223 0.68 -2.38 9.88
N ARG A 224 1.29 -2.00 8.75
CA ARG A 224 2.40 -2.77 8.17
C ARG A 224 3.61 -2.80 9.11
N ARG A 225 3.89 -1.69 9.79
CA ARG A 225 5.00 -1.63 10.74
C ARG A 225 4.79 -2.58 11.92
N VAL A 226 3.57 -2.68 12.46
CA VAL A 226 3.24 -3.72 13.45
C VAL A 226 3.56 -5.12 12.89
N ALA A 227 3.18 -5.41 11.64
CA ALA A 227 3.44 -6.69 10.98
C ALA A 227 4.94 -6.98 10.73
N GLU A 228 5.75 -5.93 10.60
CA GLU A 228 7.20 -6.07 10.51
C GLU A 228 7.84 -6.33 11.86
N LEU A 229 7.29 -5.77 12.93
CA LEU A 229 7.81 -5.94 14.29
C LEU A 229 7.38 -7.27 14.91
N LEU A 230 6.17 -7.72 14.58
CA LEU A 230 5.58 -8.97 15.00
C LEU A 230 5.26 -9.78 13.75
N GLY A 231 6.10 -10.78 13.46
CA GLY A 231 5.86 -11.77 12.43
C GLY A 231 4.66 -12.66 12.74
N PRO A 232 4.21 -13.44 11.76
CA PRO A 232 3.05 -14.32 11.90
C PRO A 232 3.17 -15.35 13.03
N ASP A 233 4.40 -15.77 13.35
CA ASP A 233 4.69 -16.85 14.31
C ASP A 233 5.15 -16.31 15.68
N ASP A 234 5.14 -14.98 15.87
CA ASP A 234 5.63 -14.32 17.09
C ASP A 234 4.59 -14.30 18.23
N ASN A 235 3.53 -15.13 18.17
CA ASN A 235 2.58 -15.27 19.27
C ASN A 235 3.26 -15.95 20.47
N PRO A 236 3.36 -15.29 21.64
CA PRO A 236 3.99 -15.88 22.82
C PRO A 236 3.21 -17.09 23.37
N SER A 237 1.94 -17.23 22.99
CA SER A 237 1.09 -18.36 23.41
C SER A 237 0.26 -18.84 22.22
N PRO A 238 0.80 -19.74 21.38
CA PRO A 238 0.09 -20.30 20.22
C PRO A 238 -1.28 -20.85 20.61
N GLY A 239 -2.32 -20.48 19.85
CA GLY A 239 -3.72 -20.82 20.16
C GLY A 239 -4.42 -19.87 21.14
N ASP A 240 -3.71 -19.02 21.89
CA ASP A 240 -4.31 -17.96 22.69
C ASP A 240 -4.45 -16.66 21.87
N VAL A 241 -5.67 -16.41 21.38
CA VAL A 241 -5.99 -15.21 20.62
C VAL A 241 -5.85 -13.94 21.45
N VAL A 242 -6.09 -13.99 22.76
CA VAL A 242 -5.98 -12.82 23.64
C VAL A 242 -4.51 -12.44 23.82
N ALA A 243 -3.59 -13.42 23.84
CA ALA A 243 -2.14 -13.16 23.82
C ALA A 243 -1.68 -12.50 22.53
N ALA A 244 -2.17 -12.98 21.38
CA ALA A 244 -1.91 -12.33 20.10
C ALA A 244 -2.50 -10.90 20.05
N GLN A 245 -3.72 -10.69 20.57
CA GLN A 245 -4.34 -9.37 20.68
C GLN A 245 -3.51 -8.42 21.56
N ALA A 246 -3.06 -8.90 22.73
CA ALA A 246 -2.25 -8.13 23.66
C ALA A 246 -0.93 -7.67 23.02
N CYS A 247 -0.24 -8.57 22.32
CA CYS A 247 1.02 -8.24 21.62
C CYS A 247 0.79 -7.22 20.49
N LEU A 248 -0.17 -7.48 19.60
CA LEU A 248 -0.44 -6.61 18.46
C LEU A 248 -0.89 -5.21 18.90
N LEU A 249 -1.78 -5.11 19.90
CA LEU A 249 -2.24 -3.83 20.44
C LEU A 249 -1.16 -3.12 21.27
N GLY A 250 -0.35 -3.88 22.00
CA GLY A 250 0.76 -3.37 22.81
C GLY A 250 1.87 -2.77 21.96
N VAL A 251 2.36 -3.51 20.96
CA VAL A 251 3.35 -3.00 19.99
C VAL A 251 2.79 -1.85 19.17
N ALA A 252 1.49 -1.85 18.87
CA ALA A 252 0.84 -0.71 18.24
C ALA A 252 0.76 0.54 19.14
N GLY A 253 1.01 0.43 20.45
CA GLY A 253 0.80 1.52 21.41
C GLY A 253 -0.68 1.90 21.56
N LEU A 254 -1.60 0.95 21.31
CA LEU A 254 -3.04 1.17 21.30
C LEU A 254 -3.77 0.53 22.50
N LEU A 255 -3.03 -0.05 23.44
CA LEU A 255 -3.58 -0.42 24.75
C LEU A 255 -3.70 0.86 25.61
N PRO A 256 -4.89 1.18 26.14
CA PRO A 256 -5.05 2.34 27.01
C PRO A 256 -4.30 2.16 28.33
N PRO A 257 -3.95 3.25 29.04
CA PRO A 257 -3.41 3.15 30.39
C PRO A 257 -4.45 2.61 31.38
N ASP A 258 -3.97 1.93 32.41
CA ASP A 258 -4.77 1.16 33.40
C ASP A 258 -5.94 1.94 34.03
N SER A 259 -5.78 3.25 34.22
CA SER A 259 -6.75 4.11 34.92
C SER A 259 -8.02 4.48 34.15
N ALA A 260 -8.24 4.01 32.91
CA ALA A 260 -9.31 4.50 32.02
C ALA A 260 -10.23 3.42 31.41
N ALA A 261 -10.15 2.16 31.85
CA ALA A 261 -10.81 1.05 31.18
C ALA A 261 -12.35 1.03 31.34
N ARG A 262 -13.10 1.26 30.24
CA ARG A 262 -14.57 1.07 30.19
C ARG A 262 -14.98 -0.41 30.35
N HIS A 263 -14.12 -1.35 29.95
CA HIS A 263 -14.37 -2.79 30.00
C HIS A 263 -13.26 -3.50 30.81
N PRO A 264 -13.33 -3.47 32.15
CA PRO A 264 -12.22 -3.89 33.02
C PRO A 264 -11.77 -5.34 32.82
N THR A 265 -12.70 -6.27 32.57
CA THR A 265 -12.37 -7.69 32.38
C THR A 265 -11.55 -7.93 31.11
N GLN A 266 -11.99 -7.41 29.96
CA GLN A 266 -11.27 -7.52 28.69
C GLN A 266 -9.91 -6.81 28.78
N PHE A 267 -9.90 -5.61 29.37
CA PHE A 267 -8.70 -4.82 29.54
C PHE A 267 -7.66 -5.54 30.39
N ARG A 268 -8.05 -6.06 31.56
CA ARG A 268 -7.17 -6.80 32.46
C ARG A 268 -6.59 -8.05 31.79
N ALA A 269 -7.42 -8.81 31.08
CA ALA A 269 -6.96 -10.01 30.36
C ALA A 269 -5.89 -9.71 29.31
N LEU A 270 -5.99 -8.55 28.62
CA LEU A 270 -4.99 -8.08 27.68
C LEU A 270 -3.73 -7.55 28.40
N TRP A 271 -3.92 -6.77 29.46
CA TRP A 271 -2.81 -6.14 30.18
C TRP A 271 -1.95 -7.17 30.93
N ASP A 272 -2.56 -8.17 31.55
CA ASP A 272 -1.85 -9.26 32.24
C ASP A 272 -0.90 -9.99 31.26
N ARG A 273 -1.34 -10.23 30.03
CA ARG A 273 -0.51 -10.85 28.98
C ARG A 273 0.54 -9.90 28.42
N TRP A 274 0.15 -8.64 28.14
CA TRP A 274 1.06 -7.64 27.60
C TRP A 274 2.20 -7.29 28.56
N TRP A 275 1.92 -7.27 29.86
CA TRP A 275 2.91 -6.90 30.88
C TRP A 275 4.16 -7.77 30.82
N HIS A 276 4.00 -9.07 30.57
CA HIS A 276 5.12 -10.02 30.44
C HIS A 276 5.96 -9.79 29.17
N GLU A 277 5.36 -9.28 28.10
CA GLU A 277 6.04 -9.04 26.82
C GLU A 277 6.58 -7.61 26.67
N ARG A 278 6.09 -6.65 27.46
CA ARG A 278 6.34 -5.22 27.27
C ARG A 278 7.82 -4.87 27.19
N ASP A 279 8.65 -5.45 28.04
CA ASP A 279 10.09 -5.14 28.10
C ASP A 279 10.82 -5.58 26.82
N ARG A 280 10.42 -6.71 26.22
CA ARG A 280 10.93 -7.18 24.93
C ARG A 280 10.67 -6.16 23.81
N PHE A 281 9.58 -5.41 23.91
CA PHE A 281 9.14 -4.47 22.87
C PHE A 281 9.30 -3.00 23.24
N HIS A 282 9.85 -2.65 24.41
CA HIS A 282 9.89 -1.27 24.92
C HIS A 282 10.40 -0.23 23.89
N GLY A 283 11.44 -0.57 23.12
CA GLY A 283 11.99 0.31 22.08
C GLY A 283 11.31 0.22 20.71
N LEU A 284 10.36 -0.69 20.52
CA LEU A 284 9.68 -1.01 19.27
C LEU A 284 8.21 -0.58 19.25
N ILE A 285 7.66 -0.20 20.41
CA ILE A 285 6.27 0.29 20.52
C ILE A 285 6.09 1.51 19.62
N LEU A 286 5.08 1.45 18.77
CA LEU A 286 4.67 2.57 17.94
C LEU A 286 4.05 3.67 18.81
N PRO A 287 4.46 4.94 18.64
CA PRO A 287 3.83 6.03 19.36
C PRO A 287 2.42 6.30 18.81
N ALA A 288 1.55 6.85 19.67
CA ALA A 288 0.14 7.07 19.35
C ALA A 288 -0.10 7.99 18.13
N ASP A 289 0.80 8.94 17.89
CA ASP A 289 0.74 9.89 16.77
C ASP A 289 1.10 9.28 15.41
N ALA A 290 1.65 8.06 15.39
CA ALA A 290 1.79 7.26 14.17
C ALA A 290 0.42 6.85 13.58
N TRP A 291 -0.64 6.91 14.39
CA TRP A 291 -1.99 6.50 14.00
C TRP A 291 -2.89 7.70 13.72
N ARG A 292 -3.60 7.66 12.59
CA ARG A 292 -4.70 8.56 12.31
C ARG A 292 -6.02 7.90 12.70
N LEU A 293 -6.48 8.16 13.93
CA LEU A 293 -7.71 7.58 14.48
C LEU A 293 -8.95 8.41 14.12
N GLY A 294 -8.81 9.74 14.03
CA GLY A 294 -9.89 10.66 13.64
C GLY A 294 -10.31 10.51 12.17
N GLY A 295 -11.62 10.54 11.92
CA GLY A 295 -12.20 10.43 10.56
C GLY A 295 -12.17 9.02 9.98
N VAL A 296 -11.81 8.01 10.77
CA VAL A 296 -11.90 6.59 10.39
C VAL A 296 -13.31 6.09 10.71
N ARG A 297 -13.93 5.36 9.76
CA ARG A 297 -15.22 4.68 10.05
C ARG A 297 -15.01 3.72 11.23
N PRO A 298 -15.90 3.67 12.24
CA PRO A 298 -15.68 2.85 13.44
C PRO A 298 -15.34 1.37 13.15
N ALA A 299 -16.02 0.76 12.18
CA ALA A 299 -15.73 -0.61 11.75
C ALA A 299 -14.29 -0.81 11.21
N ASN A 300 -13.60 0.27 10.82
CA ASN A 300 -12.25 0.27 10.28
C ASN A 300 -11.19 0.73 11.29
N HIS A 301 -11.56 0.89 12.57
CA HIS A 301 -10.62 1.33 13.59
C HIS A 301 -9.42 0.37 13.74
N PRO A 302 -8.18 0.87 13.87
CA PRO A 302 -6.99 0.02 13.97
C PRO A 302 -7.06 -1.06 15.05
N GLN A 303 -7.57 -0.77 16.25
CA GLN A 303 -7.69 -1.76 17.31
C GLN A 303 -8.50 -3.00 16.88
N ARG A 304 -9.68 -2.81 16.28
CA ARG A 304 -10.49 -3.91 15.75
C ARG A 304 -9.80 -4.67 14.63
N ARG A 305 -9.03 -3.97 13.80
CA ARG A 305 -8.29 -4.57 12.69
C ARG A 305 -7.11 -5.41 13.16
N LEU A 306 -6.43 -4.96 14.23
CA LEU A 306 -5.41 -5.75 14.91
C LEU A 306 -6.02 -6.96 15.63
N ALA A 307 -7.23 -6.83 16.18
CA ALA A 307 -7.96 -7.97 16.73
C ALA A 307 -8.25 -9.05 15.67
N LEU A 308 -8.68 -8.65 14.47
CA LEU A 308 -8.82 -9.59 13.33
C LEU A 308 -7.49 -10.27 13.00
N ALA A 309 -6.40 -9.50 12.93
CA ALA A 309 -5.07 -10.05 12.67
C ALA A 309 -4.60 -11.02 13.77
N ALA A 310 -5.00 -10.79 15.02
CA ALA A 310 -4.70 -11.68 16.15
C ALA A 310 -5.32 -13.07 15.96
N HIS A 311 -6.52 -13.15 15.38
CA HIS A 311 -7.12 -14.45 15.03
C HIS A 311 -6.28 -15.22 14.02
N TRP A 312 -5.75 -14.54 12.99
CA TRP A 312 -4.84 -15.17 12.02
C TRP A 312 -3.53 -15.60 12.65
N MET A 313 -2.95 -14.78 13.53
CA MET A 313 -1.72 -15.09 14.25
C MET A 313 -1.92 -16.27 15.24
N SER A 314 -3.11 -16.38 15.85
CA SER A 314 -3.42 -17.43 16.82
C SER A 314 -3.76 -18.77 16.18
N ALA A 315 -4.54 -18.77 15.10
CA ALA A 315 -4.97 -19.98 14.40
C ALA A 315 -3.91 -20.54 13.44
N GLY A 316 -2.86 -19.77 13.15
CA GLY A 316 -1.96 -19.99 12.04
C GLY A 316 -2.37 -19.13 10.84
N PRO A 317 -1.46 -18.35 10.25
CA PRO A 317 -1.82 -17.47 9.14
C PRO A 317 -2.29 -18.29 7.93
N PRO A 318 -3.12 -17.70 7.05
CA PRO A 318 -3.88 -18.46 6.05
C PRO A 318 -3.04 -18.95 4.84
N PHE A 319 -1.74 -19.18 4.98
CA PHE A 319 -0.84 -19.55 3.87
C PHE A 319 -1.28 -20.83 3.15
N GLY A 320 -1.41 -21.94 3.88
CA GLY A 320 -1.80 -23.23 3.30
C GLY A 320 -3.23 -23.23 2.77
N ALA A 321 -4.13 -22.53 3.47
CA ALA A 321 -5.52 -22.37 3.03
C ALA A 321 -5.62 -21.61 1.70
N LEU A 322 -4.77 -20.59 1.47
CA LEU A 322 -4.76 -19.85 0.21
C LEU A 322 -4.23 -20.67 -0.97
N ASP A 323 -3.28 -21.58 -0.73
CA ASP A 323 -2.77 -22.49 -1.77
C ASP A 323 -3.84 -23.50 -2.21
N GLY A 324 -4.52 -24.13 -1.25
CA GLY A 324 -5.67 -25.00 -1.53
C GLY A 324 -6.81 -24.25 -2.20
N TRP A 325 -7.16 -23.07 -1.68
CA TRP A 325 -8.19 -22.20 -2.24
C TRP A 325 -7.95 -21.85 -3.70
N MET A 326 -6.69 -21.70 -4.15
CA MET A 326 -6.35 -21.43 -5.55
C MET A 326 -6.46 -22.65 -6.47
N ALA A 327 -6.45 -23.86 -5.92
CA ALA A 327 -6.66 -25.10 -6.66
C ALA A 327 -8.16 -25.39 -6.85
N ASP A 328 -9.01 -24.89 -5.96
CA ASP A 328 -10.46 -25.13 -6.00
C ASP A 328 -11.12 -24.57 -7.26
N ALA A 329 -12.11 -25.30 -7.76
CA ALA A 329 -13.01 -24.82 -8.81
C ALA A 329 -14.29 -24.28 -8.15
N GLY A 330 -14.73 -23.10 -8.57
CA GLY A 330 -15.95 -22.47 -8.08
C GLY A 330 -16.25 -21.21 -8.88
N ASP A 331 -17.48 -20.74 -8.83
CA ASP A 331 -17.82 -19.49 -9.48
C ASP A 331 -17.22 -18.28 -8.73
N ALA A 332 -17.31 -17.09 -9.32
CA ALA A 332 -16.70 -15.89 -8.75
C ALA A 332 -17.28 -15.48 -7.37
N ARG A 333 -18.55 -15.78 -7.09
CA ARG A 333 -19.20 -15.44 -5.81
C ARG A 333 -18.81 -16.44 -4.74
N GLU A 334 -18.83 -17.73 -5.06
CA GLU A 334 -18.36 -18.80 -4.18
C GLU A 334 -16.89 -18.60 -3.81
N THR A 335 -16.06 -18.24 -4.80
CA THR A 335 -14.64 -17.92 -4.61
C THR A 335 -14.43 -16.72 -3.67
N ALA A 336 -15.27 -15.68 -3.80
CA ALA A 336 -15.19 -14.50 -2.95
C ALA A 336 -15.63 -14.81 -1.51
N GLU A 337 -16.65 -15.63 -1.34
CA GLU A 337 -17.17 -16.02 -0.04
C GLU A 337 -16.22 -16.98 0.69
N SER A 338 -15.65 -17.96 -0.01
CA SER A 338 -14.65 -18.85 0.57
C SER A 338 -13.40 -18.10 1.04
N LEU A 339 -12.94 -17.10 0.26
CA LEU A 339 -11.84 -16.24 0.73
C LEU A 339 -12.23 -15.41 1.96
N ARG A 340 -13.46 -14.91 2.02
CA ARG A 340 -13.96 -14.19 3.20
C ARG A 340 -13.94 -15.08 4.44
N CYS A 341 -14.29 -16.36 4.31
CA CYS A 341 -14.20 -17.34 5.38
C CYS A 341 -12.75 -17.63 5.79
N ILE A 342 -11.84 -17.83 4.83
CA ILE A 342 -10.41 -18.06 5.09
C ILE A 342 -9.77 -16.87 5.83
N LEU A 343 -10.14 -15.64 5.45
CA LEU A 343 -9.65 -14.42 6.08
C LEU A 343 -10.51 -13.99 7.28
N GLY A 344 -11.55 -14.75 7.62
CA GLY A 344 -12.43 -14.46 8.75
C GLY A 344 -11.73 -14.60 10.10
N ALA A 345 -12.31 -14.00 11.12
CA ALA A 345 -11.96 -14.33 12.50
C ALA A 345 -12.77 -15.55 12.96
N GLY A 346 -12.24 -16.29 13.94
CA GLY A 346 -13.06 -17.19 14.74
C GLY A 346 -14.05 -16.40 15.63
N PRO A 347 -14.87 -17.10 16.44
CA PRO A 347 -15.76 -16.44 17.39
C PRO A 347 -15.02 -15.47 18.31
N ASP A 348 -15.53 -14.24 18.46
CA ASP A 348 -14.93 -13.24 19.34
C ASP A 348 -16.01 -12.42 20.07
N ASP A 349 -16.28 -12.79 21.32
CA ASP A 349 -17.36 -12.21 22.13
C ASP A 349 -17.24 -10.68 22.30
N PHE A 350 -16.00 -10.18 22.43
CA PHE A 350 -15.76 -8.77 22.64
C PHE A 350 -15.81 -8.00 21.32
N TRP A 351 -14.97 -8.37 20.36
CA TRP A 351 -14.82 -7.62 19.12
C TRP A 351 -16.01 -7.79 18.20
N GLU A 352 -16.85 -8.82 18.30
CA GLU A 352 -18.11 -8.82 17.54
C GLU A 352 -19.06 -7.70 17.99
N ARG A 353 -18.96 -7.26 19.25
CA ARG A 353 -19.84 -6.25 19.85
C ARG A 353 -19.19 -4.90 20.11
N HIS A 354 -17.91 -4.70 19.80
CA HIS A 354 -17.20 -3.45 20.10
C HIS A 354 -16.30 -2.98 18.95
N TRP A 355 -16.28 -1.67 18.69
CA TRP A 355 -15.38 -1.08 17.69
C TRP A 355 -13.97 -0.80 18.21
N THR A 356 -13.86 -0.51 19.50
CA THR A 356 -12.62 -0.18 20.23
C THR A 356 -12.72 -0.68 21.67
N LEU A 357 -11.60 -0.73 22.38
CA LEU A 357 -11.56 -1.07 23.81
C LEU A 357 -12.35 -0.09 24.70
N GLU A 358 -12.66 1.10 24.19
CA GLU A 358 -13.37 2.16 24.95
C GLU A 358 -14.78 2.43 24.40
N SER A 359 -15.19 1.77 23.31
CA SER A 359 -16.51 1.98 22.71
C SER A 359 -17.62 1.31 23.53
N PRO A 360 -18.86 1.83 23.49
CA PRO A 360 -20.02 1.10 23.97
C PRO A 360 -20.28 -0.16 23.13
N ALA A 361 -21.00 -1.11 23.72
CA ALA A 361 -21.43 -2.30 23.02
C ALA A 361 -22.43 -1.97 21.89
N LEU A 362 -22.33 -2.72 20.79
CA LEU A 362 -23.26 -2.68 19.67
C LEU A 362 -24.54 -3.43 20.01
N ALA A 363 -25.66 -2.95 19.48
CA ALA A 363 -26.96 -3.62 19.64
C ALA A 363 -26.99 -5.02 19.02
N ALA A 364 -26.27 -5.22 17.91
CA ALA A 364 -26.13 -6.50 17.23
C ALA A 364 -24.65 -6.78 16.93
N GLY A 365 -24.28 -8.06 16.99
CA GLY A 365 -22.94 -8.51 16.61
C GLY A 365 -22.62 -8.16 15.16
N GLN A 366 -21.38 -7.78 14.91
CA GLN A 366 -20.87 -7.42 13.60
C GLN A 366 -19.60 -8.23 13.32
N PRO A 367 -19.45 -8.81 12.11
CA PRO A 367 -18.25 -9.55 11.77
C PRO A 367 -17.02 -8.64 11.79
N LEU A 368 -15.85 -9.19 12.13
CA LEU A 368 -14.60 -8.45 12.10
C LEU A 368 -14.18 -8.16 10.65
N LEU A 369 -14.53 -9.02 9.69
CA LEU A 369 -14.29 -8.85 8.25
C LEU A 369 -15.58 -9.01 7.43
N GLY A 370 -16.03 -7.92 6.79
CA GLY A 370 -17.16 -7.93 5.86
C GLY A 370 -16.74 -8.13 4.40
N HIS A 371 -17.72 -8.45 3.53
CA HIS A 371 -17.53 -8.73 2.09
C HIS A 371 -16.72 -7.67 1.33
N SER A 372 -17.05 -6.40 1.52
CA SER A 372 -16.33 -5.29 0.87
C SER A 372 -14.84 -5.30 1.24
N ARG A 373 -14.52 -5.63 2.49
CA ARG A 373 -13.14 -5.65 3.00
C ARG A 373 -12.38 -6.87 2.52
N ALA A 374 -13.02 -8.03 2.48
CA ALA A 374 -12.46 -9.23 1.87
C ALA A 374 -12.13 -9.00 0.39
N THR A 375 -13.01 -8.31 -0.36
CA THR A 375 -12.75 -7.92 -1.76
C THR A 375 -11.54 -6.99 -1.90
N ASP A 376 -11.43 -5.97 -1.04
CA ASP A 376 -10.28 -5.06 -1.07
C ASP A 376 -8.95 -5.79 -0.81
N LEU A 377 -8.93 -6.74 0.14
CA LEU A 377 -7.77 -7.60 0.42
C LEU A 377 -7.48 -8.58 -0.73
N ALA A 378 -8.51 -9.18 -1.33
CA ALA A 378 -8.36 -10.07 -2.47
C ALA A 378 -7.59 -9.38 -3.62
N VAL A 379 -8.08 -8.21 -4.01
CA VAL A 379 -7.64 -7.45 -5.18
C VAL A 379 -6.34 -6.66 -4.94
N SER A 380 -6.02 -6.37 -3.67
CA SER A 380 -4.85 -5.56 -3.31
C SER A 380 -3.71 -6.34 -2.67
N VAL A 381 -3.97 -7.53 -2.14
CA VAL A 381 -3.00 -8.30 -1.36
C VAL A 381 -2.92 -9.74 -1.87
N VAL A 382 -4.01 -10.51 -1.74
CA VAL A 382 -3.99 -11.97 -1.94
C VAL A 382 -3.67 -12.34 -3.39
N LEU A 383 -4.44 -11.85 -4.36
CA LEU A 383 -4.22 -12.17 -5.78
C LEU A 383 -2.87 -11.63 -6.29
N PRO A 384 -2.42 -10.39 -5.98
CA PRO A 384 -1.06 -9.96 -6.31
C PRO A 384 0.05 -10.84 -5.71
N TRP A 385 -0.09 -11.28 -4.45
CA TRP A 385 0.89 -12.15 -3.80
C TRP A 385 0.92 -13.55 -4.43
N LEU A 386 -0.24 -14.13 -4.74
CA LEU A 386 -0.33 -15.41 -5.45
C LEU A 386 0.27 -15.32 -6.86
N LEU A 387 0.03 -14.22 -7.58
CA LEU A 387 0.66 -13.99 -8.88
C LEU A 387 2.19 -13.92 -8.75
N ALA A 388 2.69 -13.28 -7.70
CA ALA A 388 4.13 -13.17 -7.45
C ALA A 388 4.75 -14.55 -7.18
N ARG A 389 4.07 -15.40 -6.39
CA ARG A 389 4.48 -16.79 -6.16
C ARG A 389 4.45 -17.64 -7.41
N ALA A 390 3.37 -17.56 -8.20
CA ALA A 390 3.25 -18.28 -9.46
C ALA A 390 4.38 -17.89 -10.43
N ALA A 391 4.75 -16.61 -10.47
CA ALA A 391 5.85 -16.13 -11.29
C ALA A 391 7.21 -16.66 -10.81
N ALA A 392 7.47 -16.67 -9.50
CA ALA A 392 8.72 -17.20 -8.93
C ALA A 392 8.85 -18.73 -9.06
N GLY A 393 7.73 -19.46 -8.94
CA GLY A 393 7.67 -20.91 -9.14
C GLY A 393 7.63 -21.35 -10.59
N SER A 394 7.63 -20.42 -11.56
CA SER A 394 7.43 -20.71 -12.98
C SER A 394 6.19 -21.56 -13.28
N ASP A 395 5.08 -21.28 -12.59
CA ASP A 395 3.80 -22.00 -12.73
C ASP A 395 2.83 -21.19 -13.62
N PRO A 396 2.77 -21.47 -14.95
CA PRO A 396 1.87 -20.76 -15.85
C PRO A 396 0.40 -21.06 -15.59
N ALA A 397 0.07 -22.25 -15.07
CA ALA A 397 -1.31 -22.64 -14.78
C ALA A 397 -1.85 -21.85 -13.58
N MET A 398 -1.06 -21.71 -12.51
CA MET A 398 -1.42 -20.86 -11.37
C MET A 398 -1.50 -19.39 -11.78
N ARG A 399 -0.59 -18.90 -12.63
CA ARG A 399 -0.66 -17.53 -13.18
C ARG A 399 -2.00 -17.30 -13.88
N GLN A 400 -2.39 -18.20 -14.77
CA GLN A 400 -3.65 -18.11 -15.50
C GLN A 400 -4.85 -18.12 -14.55
N ARG A 401 -4.89 -19.04 -13.57
CA ARG A 401 -5.97 -19.09 -12.57
C ARG A 401 -6.09 -17.79 -11.76
N VAL A 402 -4.96 -17.18 -11.37
CA VAL A 402 -4.97 -15.91 -10.65
C VAL A 402 -5.52 -14.78 -11.51
N GLU A 403 -5.11 -14.70 -12.79
CA GLU A 403 -5.63 -13.70 -13.72
C GLU A 403 -7.13 -13.88 -13.98
N GLU A 404 -7.60 -15.12 -14.18
CA GLU A 404 -9.02 -15.44 -14.36
C GLU A 404 -9.85 -15.03 -13.14
N ARG A 405 -9.42 -15.41 -11.93
CA ARG A 405 -10.08 -15.00 -10.68
C ARG A 405 -10.07 -13.50 -10.48
N TYR A 406 -8.96 -12.83 -10.79
CA TYR A 406 -8.88 -11.37 -10.69
C TYR A 406 -9.84 -10.68 -11.65
N LEU A 407 -9.89 -11.11 -12.91
CA LEU A 407 -10.75 -10.55 -13.94
C LEU A 407 -12.24 -10.81 -13.67
N GLY A 408 -12.57 -11.98 -13.11
CA GLY A 408 -13.93 -12.38 -12.73
C GLY A 408 -14.40 -11.90 -11.36
N TRP A 409 -13.52 -11.33 -10.52
CA TRP A 409 -13.85 -10.98 -9.13
C TRP A 409 -15.03 -9.99 -9.05
N PRO A 410 -16.02 -10.21 -8.17
CA PRO A 410 -17.17 -9.30 -8.02
C PRO A 410 -16.75 -7.86 -7.73
N ALA A 411 -17.45 -6.87 -8.28
CA ALA A 411 -17.15 -5.46 -7.99
C ALA A 411 -17.22 -5.15 -6.48
N GLY A 412 -16.24 -4.37 -6.01
CA GLY A 412 -16.23 -3.82 -4.67
C GLY A 412 -17.00 -2.50 -4.55
N GLU A 413 -16.97 -1.90 -3.37
CA GLU A 413 -17.55 -0.57 -3.15
C GLU A 413 -16.80 0.52 -3.91
N ASP A 414 -17.56 1.49 -4.42
CA ASP A 414 -16.98 2.71 -4.99
C ASP A 414 -16.27 3.53 -3.91
N ASN A 415 -15.04 3.95 -4.20
CA ASN A 415 -14.28 4.87 -3.35
C ASN A 415 -13.98 6.19 -4.10
N ALA A 416 -13.49 7.19 -3.37
CA ALA A 416 -13.18 8.50 -3.96
C ALA A 416 -12.21 8.43 -5.14
N VAL A 417 -11.24 7.50 -5.13
CA VAL A 417 -10.27 7.31 -6.22
C VAL A 417 -10.96 6.80 -7.48
N LEU A 418 -11.84 5.80 -7.34
CA LEU A 418 -12.61 5.27 -8.46
C LEU A 418 -13.60 6.29 -9.03
N ARG A 419 -14.28 7.06 -8.16
CA ARG A 419 -15.18 8.14 -8.61
C ARG A 419 -14.44 9.18 -9.44
N LEU A 420 -13.27 9.63 -8.96
CA LEU A 420 -12.41 10.55 -9.70
C LEU A 420 -11.96 9.94 -11.04
N ALA A 421 -11.55 8.67 -11.06
CA ALA A 421 -11.15 7.99 -12.29
C ALA A 421 -12.29 7.95 -13.31
N ARG A 422 -13.51 7.60 -12.89
CA ARG A 422 -14.70 7.62 -13.76
C ARG A 422 -15.03 9.02 -14.27
N GLN A 423 -14.92 10.04 -13.42
CA GLN A 423 -15.15 11.43 -13.83
C GLN A 423 -14.12 11.86 -14.89
N ARG A 424 -12.84 11.57 -14.66
CA ARG A 424 -11.74 11.95 -15.55
C ARG A 424 -11.79 11.23 -16.89
N LEU A 425 -12.02 9.92 -16.87
CA LEU A 425 -11.95 9.08 -18.07
C LEU A 425 -13.27 9.05 -18.84
N LEU A 426 -14.41 9.08 -18.14
CA LEU A 426 -15.73 8.82 -18.74
C LEU A 426 -16.72 9.98 -18.59
N GLY A 427 -16.32 11.09 -17.97
CA GLY A 427 -17.17 12.27 -17.79
C GLY A 427 -18.35 12.08 -16.83
N GLY A 428 -18.31 11.02 -16.02
CA GLY A 428 -19.39 10.60 -15.12
C GLY A 428 -20.43 9.67 -15.78
N ALA A 429 -20.32 9.40 -17.08
CA ALA A 429 -21.22 8.49 -17.77
C ALA A 429 -20.99 7.02 -17.35
N ARG A 430 -22.08 6.29 -17.08
CA ARG A 430 -22.04 4.83 -16.96
C ARG A 430 -21.94 4.23 -18.37
N ARG A 431 -20.73 3.79 -18.75
CA ARG A 431 -20.51 2.96 -19.93
C ARG A 431 -20.83 1.50 -19.60
N VAL A 432 -21.20 0.71 -20.61
CA VAL A 432 -21.36 -0.73 -20.49
C VAL A 432 -19.97 -1.36 -20.34
N LEU A 433 -19.52 -1.50 -19.11
CA LEU A 433 -18.30 -2.20 -18.74
C LEU A 433 -18.65 -3.36 -17.81
N PRO A 434 -17.86 -4.44 -17.79
CA PRO A 434 -18.07 -5.53 -16.85
C PRO A 434 -18.10 -5.02 -15.40
N GLY A 435 -19.09 -5.45 -14.63
CA GLY A 435 -19.26 -5.11 -13.21
C GLY A 435 -18.30 -5.89 -12.30
N THR A 436 -16.99 -5.85 -12.59
CA THR A 436 -15.97 -6.61 -11.86
C THR A 436 -15.00 -5.68 -11.13
N ALA A 437 -14.34 -6.19 -10.10
CA ALA A 437 -13.29 -5.44 -9.41
C ALA A 437 -12.10 -5.14 -10.34
N ALA A 438 -11.79 -6.02 -11.30
CA ALA A 438 -10.77 -5.74 -12.31
C ALA A 438 -11.11 -4.50 -13.15
N THR A 439 -12.36 -4.31 -13.58
CA THR A 439 -12.77 -3.07 -14.28
C THR A 439 -12.51 -1.84 -13.41
N GLN A 440 -12.86 -1.91 -12.13
CA GLN A 440 -12.60 -0.81 -11.18
C GLN A 440 -11.08 -0.53 -11.06
N GLN A 441 -10.26 -1.58 -10.93
CA GLN A 441 -8.81 -1.44 -10.86
C GLN A 441 -8.19 -0.94 -12.17
N GLY A 442 -8.72 -1.32 -13.33
CA GLY A 442 -8.26 -0.86 -14.63
C GLY A 442 -8.53 0.63 -14.85
N LEU A 443 -9.72 1.12 -14.46
CA LEU A 443 -10.02 2.56 -14.49
C LEU A 443 -9.12 3.35 -13.52
N ILE A 444 -8.91 2.84 -12.31
CA ILE A 444 -7.96 3.44 -11.36
C ILE A 444 -6.55 3.45 -11.97
N GLY A 445 -6.13 2.34 -12.59
CA GLY A 445 -4.83 2.20 -13.25
C GLY A 445 -4.64 3.22 -14.37
N LEU A 446 -5.58 3.34 -15.30
CA LEU A 446 -5.57 4.35 -16.37
C LEU A 446 -5.42 5.78 -15.83
N ALA A 447 -6.19 6.11 -14.78
CA ALA A 447 -6.12 7.44 -14.18
C ALA A 447 -4.78 7.66 -13.47
N GLN A 448 -4.27 6.69 -12.71
CA GLN A 448 -2.98 6.78 -12.03
C GLN A 448 -1.83 6.87 -13.02
N ASP A 449 -1.85 6.06 -14.07
CA ASP A 449 -0.76 5.94 -15.01
C ASP A 449 -0.65 7.19 -15.90
N PHE A 450 -1.76 7.80 -16.31
CA PHE A 450 -1.72 8.94 -17.23
C PHE A 450 -2.15 10.27 -16.59
N CYS A 451 -3.28 10.29 -15.88
CA CYS A 451 -3.79 11.55 -15.34
C CYS A 451 -2.93 12.09 -14.20
N ALA A 452 -2.21 11.25 -13.46
CA ALA A 452 -1.33 11.71 -12.40
C ALA A 452 -0.07 12.44 -12.91
N HIS A 453 0.26 12.28 -14.19
CA HIS A 453 1.38 12.96 -14.86
C HIS A 453 0.97 14.26 -15.55
N ALA A 454 -0.30 14.66 -15.44
CA ALA A 454 -0.83 15.86 -16.07
C ALA A 454 -1.61 16.74 -15.08
N ASP A 455 -1.77 18.01 -15.41
CA ASP A 455 -2.63 18.92 -14.65
C ASP A 455 -4.13 18.61 -14.85
N ALA A 456 -4.99 19.42 -14.21
CA ALA A 456 -6.44 19.31 -14.38
C ALA A 456 -6.88 19.48 -15.85
N LEU A 457 -6.14 20.26 -16.64
CA LEU A 457 -6.40 20.53 -18.05
C LEU A 457 -5.89 19.43 -18.99
N CYS A 458 -5.24 18.38 -18.46
CA CYS A 458 -4.54 17.34 -19.21
C CYS A 458 -3.31 17.82 -20.01
N THR A 459 -2.71 18.96 -19.68
CA THR A 459 -1.51 19.45 -20.37
C THR A 459 -0.40 18.41 -20.28
N GLY A 460 0.15 17.99 -21.43
CA GLY A 460 1.19 16.97 -21.52
C GLY A 460 0.72 15.52 -21.30
N CYS A 461 -0.59 15.27 -21.14
CA CYS A 461 -1.12 13.91 -21.01
C CYS A 461 -1.13 13.21 -22.36
N ARG A 462 -0.50 12.03 -22.46
CA ARG A 462 -0.46 11.24 -23.71
C ARG A 462 -1.67 10.36 -23.97
N LEU A 463 -2.49 10.09 -22.95
CA LEU A 463 -3.63 9.17 -23.07
C LEU A 463 -4.63 9.58 -24.18
N PRO A 464 -5.04 10.85 -24.32
CA PRO A 464 -5.97 11.25 -25.37
C PRO A 464 -5.48 10.90 -26.78
N ASP A 465 -4.21 11.14 -27.08
CA ASP A 465 -3.62 10.88 -28.40
C ASP A 465 -3.47 9.37 -28.66
N LEU A 466 -3.03 8.62 -27.65
CA LEU A 466 -2.92 7.15 -27.72
C LEU A 466 -4.28 6.51 -28.02
N VAL A 467 -5.35 6.99 -27.38
CA VAL A 467 -6.71 6.49 -27.61
C VAL A 467 -7.22 6.88 -29.01
N ARG A 468 -6.95 8.10 -29.48
CA ARG A 468 -7.32 8.50 -30.86
C ARG A 468 -6.65 7.62 -31.91
N GLY A 469 -5.43 7.14 -31.65
CA GLY A 469 -4.74 6.19 -32.52
C GLY A 469 -5.39 4.79 -32.59
N LEU A 470 -6.32 4.47 -31.69
CA LEU A 470 -7.12 3.23 -31.74
C LEU A 470 -8.45 3.40 -32.44
N ALA A 471 -8.99 4.62 -32.46
CA ALA A 471 -10.22 4.90 -33.17
C ALA A 471 -9.94 4.76 -34.68
N PRO A 472 -10.82 4.09 -35.44
CA PRO A 472 -10.68 4.05 -36.89
C PRO A 472 -10.59 5.49 -37.40
N VAL A 473 -9.52 5.81 -38.15
CA VAL A 473 -9.40 7.08 -38.88
C VAL A 473 -10.67 7.20 -39.71
N GLY A 474 -11.45 8.26 -39.45
CA GLY A 474 -12.91 8.26 -39.61
C GLY A 474 -13.44 7.82 -40.97
N VAL A 475 -14.67 7.30 -40.95
CA VAL A 475 -15.61 7.69 -42.00
C VAL A 475 -16.18 9.04 -41.55
N PRO A 476 -15.94 10.14 -42.27
CA PRO A 476 -16.59 11.41 -41.98
C PRO A 476 -18.08 11.30 -42.32
N GLY A 477 -18.93 11.78 -41.40
CA GLY A 477 -20.37 11.90 -41.55
C GLY A 477 -20.93 12.75 -40.43
#